data_AF-A0A1Q6JXQ6-F1
#
_entry.id   AF-A0A1Q6JXQ6-F1
#
_cell.length_a   1.000
_cell.length_b   1.000
_cell.length_c   1.000
_cell.angle_alpha   90.00
_cell.angle_beta   90.00
_cell.angle_gamma   90.00
#
_symmetry.space_group_name_H-M   'P 1'
#
loop_
_entity.id
_entity.type
_entity.pdbx_description
1 polymer ?
#
loop_
_entity_poly.entity_id
_entity_poly.type
_entity_poly.pdbx_seq_one_letter_code
_entity_poly.pdbx_strand_id
1 'polypeptide(L)'
;MYGKEIEKVLITHEDVRNRLKEVAKKIGDDYKGKDVLFICVLRGAFMFFADLVREISEYDVNAQVDFIAVSSYGEGTVSTGEVKFIKDCSTPIAGKNVIIVEDIVDTGITLNYLKKVFLSREPESLKICEAIALEALKKVGLEDQAYKKPNQLSGGQMQRVAIARALVNNPAIILADEPTGALDTESGKMVMNLLKEVAKDRLVIMVSHNADLAAEYTVQELATALSNTEFFLKDFNKKLGTVKILSREDRRFQAEYTTFRIDSYPVNSGAHTPSDVIFTRDIEKDTLRRDFTVNAIYYSIDTAEYVDYTGGIPDLYKHVLRTTQSPEKVFSEDGLRILRMVRIAAELGFDIDEETLDGAKKSVHLLKDISGERKREEFLKILRADRKYPSDRTKDSEVKALRVLDEIGALEYILPGISAAKGMEQRPDFHVYDVFNHLIETVRYCPPDLRLAGLLHDVGKPLSVQKYGNMHMHAKTGQEIAKKILGRDGLKMSNRDLNKILRLIDTHMYDIDGLTSEKKIRMFVVDNLEIINDIIALKRADAKASQGDASTTSVSAEKINKVYREMLTDGTPLAYSDLKVDGNDLVGTKIPEDKRAWAMRKILEHAVLHEDCRTRESQLQYLRGLNYGSN
;
A
#
# COMPACT_ATOMS: atom_id res chain seq x y z
N MET A 1 -22.17 -48.61 -27.87
CA MET A 1 -20.75 -48.70 -28.24
C MET A 1 -19.77 -48.07 -27.24
N TYR A 2 -20.20 -47.56 -26.06
CA TYR A 2 -19.28 -46.99 -25.05
C TYR A 2 -19.66 -47.34 -23.59
N GLY A 3 -20.32 -48.48 -23.36
CA GLY A 3 -21.05 -48.75 -22.11
C GLY A 3 -20.22 -48.85 -20.82
N LYS A 4 -18.89 -48.91 -20.89
CA LYS A 4 -17.99 -48.95 -19.72
C LYS A 4 -17.13 -47.69 -19.54
N GLU A 5 -17.25 -46.71 -20.43
CA GLU A 5 -16.43 -45.47 -20.41
C GLU A 5 -17.25 -44.20 -20.07
N ILE A 6 -18.54 -44.35 -19.75
CA ILE A 6 -19.43 -43.23 -19.43
C ILE A 6 -19.61 -43.16 -17.91
N GLU A 7 -18.96 -42.18 -17.28
CA GLU A 7 -19.04 -41.94 -15.82
C GLU A 7 -20.44 -41.52 -15.36
N LYS A 8 -21.12 -40.66 -16.15
CA LYS A 8 -22.50 -40.24 -15.89
C LYS A 8 -23.16 -39.70 -17.16
N VAL A 9 -24.44 -40.02 -17.35
CA VAL A 9 -25.28 -39.42 -18.39
C VAL A 9 -25.78 -38.06 -17.90
N LEU A 10 -25.39 -36.97 -18.58
CA LEU A 10 -25.75 -35.60 -18.20
C LEU A 10 -27.14 -35.17 -18.66
N ILE A 11 -27.59 -35.70 -19.80
CA ILE A 11 -28.94 -35.53 -20.34
C ILE A 11 -29.47 -36.92 -20.57
N THR A 12 -30.43 -37.33 -19.76
CA THR A 12 -31.04 -38.65 -19.88
C THR A 12 -31.96 -38.69 -21.09
N HIS A 13 -32.29 -39.90 -21.54
CA HIS A 13 -33.31 -40.10 -22.57
C HIS A 13 -34.67 -39.50 -22.12
N GLU A 14 -34.95 -39.48 -20.82
CA GLU A 14 -36.16 -38.90 -20.26
C GLU A 14 -36.15 -37.37 -20.35
N ASP A 15 -35.01 -36.73 -20.11
CA ASP A 15 -34.84 -35.28 -20.26
C ASP A 15 -35.09 -34.81 -21.70
N VAL A 16 -34.53 -35.52 -22.69
CA VAL A 16 -34.77 -35.24 -24.11
C VAL A 16 -36.25 -35.39 -24.45
N ARG A 17 -36.90 -36.45 -23.94
CA ARG A 17 -38.31 -36.71 -24.20
C ARG A 17 -39.23 -35.68 -23.55
N ASN A 18 -38.93 -35.24 -22.33
CA ASN A 18 -39.68 -34.18 -21.65
C ASN A 18 -39.57 -32.87 -22.42
N ARG A 19 -38.38 -32.53 -22.90
CA ARG A 19 -38.19 -31.33 -23.72
C ARG A 19 -38.92 -31.41 -25.06
N LEU A 20 -38.91 -32.57 -25.71
CA LEU A 20 -39.70 -32.82 -26.92
C LEU A 20 -41.20 -32.62 -26.68
N LYS A 21 -41.73 -33.11 -25.55
CA LYS A 21 -43.13 -32.90 -25.17
C LYS A 21 -43.48 -31.43 -24.99
N GLU A 22 -42.60 -30.64 -24.36
CA GLU A 22 -42.80 -29.20 -24.20
C GLU A 22 -42.84 -28.48 -25.56
N VAL A 23 -41.92 -28.83 -26.46
CA VAL A 23 -41.87 -28.24 -27.82
C VAL A 23 -43.10 -28.67 -28.63
N ALA A 24 -43.46 -29.96 -28.59
CA ALA A 24 -44.64 -30.51 -29.26
C ALA A 24 -45.93 -29.86 -28.73
N LYS A 25 -46.06 -29.68 -27.41
CA LYS A 25 -47.19 -28.97 -26.79
C LYS A 25 -47.34 -27.57 -27.33
N LYS A 26 -46.24 -26.81 -27.37
CA LYS A 26 -46.25 -25.44 -27.88
C LYS A 26 -46.69 -25.38 -29.34
N ILE A 27 -46.18 -26.29 -30.18
CA ILE A 27 -46.61 -26.41 -31.57
C ILE A 27 -48.09 -26.81 -31.67
N GLY A 28 -48.54 -27.73 -30.82
CA GLY A 28 -49.94 -28.16 -30.69
C GLY A 28 -50.88 -27.01 -30.35
N ASP A 29 -50.47 -26.14 -29.42
CA ASP A 29 -51.23 -24.95 -29.03
C ASP A 29 -51.24 -23.90 -30.15
N ASP A 30 -50.10 -23.64 -30.79
CA ASP A 30 -49.94 -22.63 -31.85
C ASP A 30 -50.72 -22.99 -33.14
N TYR A 31 -50.87 -24.29 -33.43
CA TYR A 31 -51.44 -24.81 -34.68
C TYR A 31 -52.66 -25.71 -34.51
N LYS A 32 -53.38 -25.57 -33.39
CA LYS A 32 -54.58 -26.35 -33.11
C LYS A 32 -55.62 -26.27 -34.23
N GLY A 33 -56.04 -27.43 -34.74
CA GLY A 33 -56.99 -27.59 -35.84
C GLY A 33 -56.46 -27.14 -37.21
N LYS A 34 -55.14 -26.94 -37.37
CA LYS A 34 -54.52 -26.47 -38.62
C LYS A 34 -53.67 -27.54 -39.29
N ASP A 35 -53.53 -27.41 -40.61
CA ASP A 35 -52.57 -28.15 -41.41
C ASP A 35 -51.17 -27.54 -41.27
N VAL A 36 -50.18 -28.36 -40.90
CA VAL A 36 -48.77 -27.93 -40.76
C VAL A 36 -47.86 -28.85 -41.56
N LEU A 37 -47.06 -28.27 -42.45
CA LEU A 37 -46.00 -28.93 -43.19
C LEU A 37 -44.67 -28.81 -42.43
N PHE A 38 -44.25 -29.92 -41.84
CA PHE A 38 -42.97 -30.11 -41.18
C PHE A 38 -41.92 -30.51 -42.21
N ILE A 39 -40.88 -29.70 -42.35
CA ILE A 39 -39.81 -29.91 -43.32
C ILE A 39 -38.51 -30.19 -42.58
N CYS A 40 -38.01 -31.41 -42.69
CA CYS A 40 -36.73 -31.82 -42.13
C CYS A 40 -35.61 -31.59 -43.14
N VAL A 41 -34.52 -30.93 -42.73
CA VAL A 41 -33.30 -30.87 -43.55
C VAL A 41 -32.46 -32.13 -43.33
N LEU A 42 -32.11 -32.81 -44.42
CA LEU A 42 -31.42 -34.10 -44.40
C LEU A 42 -29.92 -33.93 -44.14
N ARG A 43 -29.45 -34.53 -43.02
CA ARG A 43 -28.11 -35.13 -42.77
C ARG A 43 -27.90 -35.48 -41.29
N GLY A 44 -28.65 -34.87 -40.35
CA GLY A 44 -28.61 -35.19 -38.90
C GLY A 44 -29.94 -35.02 -38.17
N ALA A 45 -30.80 -34.09 -38.62
CA ALA A 45 -32.02 -33.69 -37.91
C ALA A 45 -33.12 -34.75 -37.84
N PHE A 46 -33.05 -35.79 -38.67
CA PHE A 46 -34.15 -36.73 -38.88
C PHE A 46 -34.54 -37.51 -37.62
N MET A 47 -33.59 -37.79 -36.71
CA MET A 47 -33.87 -38.50 -35.47
C MET A 47 -34.72 -37.64 -34.53
N PHE A 48 -34.27 -36.41 -34.27
CA PHE A 48 -35.01 -35.41 -33.50
C PHE A 48 -36.36 -35.11 -34.14
N PHE A 49 -36.37 -34.93 -35.46
CA PHE A 49 -37.58 -34.68 -36.23
C PHE A 49 -38.61 -35.81 -36.10
N ALA A 50 -38.19 -37.06 -36.23
CA ALA A 50 -39.07 -38.21 -36.10
C ALA A 50 -39.67 -38.30 -34.68
N ASP A 51 -38.86 -38.04 -33.65
CA ASP A 51 -39.34 -38.05 -32.27
C ASP A 51 -40.31 -36.88 -32.01
N LEU A 52 -40.01 -35.69 -32.54
CA LEU A 52 -40.87 -34.51 -32.45
C LEU A 52 -42.23 -34.74 -33.14
N VAL A 53 -42.25 -35.27 -34.36
CA VAL A 53 -43.50 -35.55 -35.09
C VAL A 53 -44.35 -36.60 -34.36
N ARG A 54 -43.72 -37.61 -33.74
CA ARG A 54 -44.45 -38.59 -32.91
C ARG A 54 -45.10 -37.92 -31.70
N GLU A 55 -44.39 -37.07 -30.96
CA GLU A 55 -44.98 -36.36 -29.82
C GLU A 55 -46.05 -35.34 -30.26
N ILE A 56 -45.95 -34.78 -31.48
CA ILE A 56 -46.99 -33.89 -32.05
C ILE A 56 -48.30 -34.63 -32.34
N SER A 57 -48.25 -35.94 -32.63
CA SER A 57 -49.46 -36.75 -32.92
C SER A 57 -50.45 -36.85 -31.74
N GLU A 58 -50.02 -36.49 -30.53
CA GLU A 58 -50.88 -36.39 -29.35
C GLU A 58 -51.73 -35.09 -29.32
N TYR A 59 -51.49 -34.17 -30.25
CA TYR A 59 -52.17 -32.88 -30.35
C TYR A 59 -53.02 -32.79 -31.62
N ASP A 60 -54.05 -31.93 -31.59
CA ASP A 60 -54.95 -31.67 -32.71
C ASP A 60 -54.26 -30.80 -33.79
N VAL A 61 -53.27 -31.36 -34.47
CA VAL A 61 -52.51 -30.74 -35.56
C VAL A 61 -52.44 -31.73 -36.72
N ASN A 62 -52.85 -31.33 -37.92
CA ASN A 62 -52.72 -32.18 -39.08
C ASN A 62 -51.31 -32.06 -39.67
N ALA A 63 -50.40 -32.91 -39.17
CA ALA A 63 -48.99 -32.88 -39.51
C ALA A 63 -48.69 -33.58 -40.84
N GLN A 64 -48.22 -32.81 -41.83
CA GLN A 64 -47.61 -33.31 -43.06
C GLN A 64 -46.10 -33.23 -42.94
N VAL A 65 -45.39 -34.20 -43.52
CA VAL A 65 -43.93 -34.31 -43.39
C VAL A 65 -43.28 -34.30 -44.77
N ASP A 66 -42.22 -33.51 -44.94
CA ASP A 66 -41.37 -33.51 -46.13
C ASP A 66 -39.89 -33.39 -45.74
N PHE A 67 -39.01 -33.69 -46.68
CA PHE A 67 -37.57 -33.71 -46.49
C PHE A 67 -36.85 -32.97 -47.62
N ILE A 68 -35.94 -32.09 -47.24
CA ILE A 68 -35.05 -31.40 -48.17
C ILE A 68 -33.59 -31.80 -47.96
N ALA A 69 -32.79 -31.74 -49.00
CA ALA A 69 -31.34 -31.88 -48.90
C ALA A 69 -30.67 -30.73 -49.64
N VAL A 70 -29.71 -30.09 -48.99
CA VAL A 70 -28.96 -28.95 -49.52
C VAL A 70 -27.46 -29.27 -49.45
N SER A 71 -26.72 -28.90 -50.50
CA SER A 71 -25.25 -29.00 -50.52
C SER A 71 -24.63 -27.61 -50.38
N SER A 72 -23.54 -27.57 -49.62
CA SER A 72 -22.68 -26.41 -49.42
C SER A 72 -21.22 -26.78 -49.70
N TYR A 73 -20.89 -27.25 -50.92
CA TYR A 73 -19.50 -27.57 -51.27
C TYR A 73 -19.19 -27.30 -52.75
N GLY A 74 -18.25 -26.37 -52.98
CA GLY A 74 -17.21 -26.53 -54.00
C GLY A 74 -15.99 -27.18 -53.34
N GLU A 75 -15.23 -28.00 -54.07
CA GLU A 75 -14.14 -28.86 -53.54
C GLU A 75 -12.89 -28.08 -53.06
N GLY A 76 -13.00 -27.31 -51.97
CA GLY A 76 -11.88 -26.63 -51.32
C GLY A 76 -12.22 -26.11 -49.92
N THR A 77 -11.21 -25.88 -49.09
CA THR A 77 -11.29 -25.51 -47.66
C THR A 77 -11.84 -24.08 -47.38
N VAL A 78 -12.61 -23.50 -48.29
CA VAL A 78 -13.33 -22.23 -48.11
C VAL A 78 -14.72 -22.37 -48.70
N SER A 79 -15.76 -22.18 -47.88
CA SER A 79 -17.16 -22.23 -48.32
C SER A 79 -17.44 -21.10 -49.31
N THR A 80 -17.91 -21.43 -50.52
CA THR A 80 -18.25 -20.47 -51.59
C THR A 80 -19.58 -19.75 -51.38
N GLY A 81 -20.33 -20.06 -50.31
CA GLY A 81 -21.60 -19.39 -49.97
C GLY A 81 -22.79 -19.68 -50.90
N GLU A 82 -22.61 -20.49 -51.95
CA GLU A 82 -23.69 -20.93 -52.82
C GLU A 82 -24.35 -22.21 -52.28
N VAL A 83 -25.59 -22.08 -51.79
CA VAL A 83 -26.42 -23.22 -51.36
C VAL A 83 -27.22 -23.71 -52.56
N LYS A 84 -27.16 -25.01 -52.85
CA LYS A 84 -27.96 -25.66 -53.90
C LYS A 84 -28.84 -26.75 -53.31
N PHE A 85 -30.09 -26.84 -53.79
CA PHE A 85 -30.95 -27.97 -53.48
C PHE A 85 -30.44 -29.23 -54.19
N ILE A 86 -30.08 -30.24 -53.42
CA ILE A 86 -29.88 -31.62 -53.89
C ILE A 86 -31.24 -32.32 -53.98
N LYS A 87 -32.12 -32.02 -53.03
CA LYS A 87 -33.51 -32.47 -52.99
C LYS A 87 -34.39 -31.32 -52.46
N ASP A 88 -35.41 -30.99 -53.23
CA ASP A 88 -36.43 -30.00 -52.85
C ASP A 88 -37.68 -30.69 -52.28
N CYS A 89 -38.58 -29.92 -51.67
CA CYS A 89 -39.86 -30.41 -51.16
C CYS A 89 -40.70 -31.00 -52.31
N SER A 90 -41.33 -32.14 -52.04
CA SER A 90 -42.33 -32.73 -52.96
C SER A 90 -43.70 -32.09 -52.77
N THR A 91 -43.93 -31.47 -51.62
CA THR A 91 -45.18 -30.85 -51.22
C THR A 91 -45.17 -29.35 -51.54
N PRO A 92 -46.20 -28.80 -52.22
CA PRO A 92 -46.34 -27.36 -52.43
C PRO A 92 -46.38 -26.58 -51.10
N ILE A 93 -45.58 -25.53 -51.02
CA ILE A 93 -45.44 -24.68 -49.82
C ILE A 93 -46.52 -23.59 -49.76
N ALA A 94 -47.00 -23.12 -50.92
CA ALA A 94 -47.93 -22.00 -51.01
C ALA A 94 -49.19 -22.21 -50.17
N GLY A 95 -49.53 -21.22 -49.35
CA GLY A 95 -50.71 -21.23 -48.49
C GLY A 95 -50.69 -22.22 -47.31
N LYS A 96 -49.54 -22.84 -47.00
CA LYS A 96 -49.42 -23.77 -45.85
C LYS A 96 -48.71 -23.15 -44.65
N ASN A 97 -49.03 -23.63 -43.45
CA ASN A 97 -48.20 -23.37 -42.27
C ASN A 97 -46.97 -24.28 -42.31
N VAL A 98 -45.77 -23.72 -42.23
CA VAL A 98 -44.52 -24.45 -42.43
C VAL A 98 -43.62 -24.34 -41.21
N ILE A 99 -43.10 -25.48 -40.74
CA ILE A 99 -42.08 -25.55 -39.69
C ILE A 99 -40.85 -26.24 -40.26
N ILE A 100 -39.74 -25.52 -40.33
CA ILE A 100 -38.44 -26.10 -40.66
C ILE A 100 -37.84 -26.67 -39.37
N VAL A 101 -37.45 -27.95 -39.42
CA VAL A 101 -36.76 -28.63 -38.35
C VAL A 101 -35.35 -28.97 -38.81
N GLU A 102 -34.38 -28.46 -38.06
CA GLU A 102 -32.97 -28.62 -38.40
C GLU A 102 -32.13 -29.03 -37.17
N ASP A 103 -31.05 -29.77 -37.42
CA ASP A 103 -30.08 -30.18 -36.40
C ASP A 103 -29.17 -29.02 -36.01
N ILE A 104 -28.48 -29.17 -34.89
CA ILE A 104 -27.53 -28.25 -34.28
C ILE A 104 -26.62 -27.61 -35.35
N VAL A 105 -26.84 -26.31 -35.58
CA VAL A 105 -25.93 -25.28 -36.12
C VAL A 105 -24.97 -25.75 -37.23
N ASP A 106 -25.43 -25.70 -38.48
CA ASP A 106 -24.54 -25.22 -39.56
C ASP A 106 -24.39 -23.68 -39.43
N THR A 107 -23.45 -23.10 -40.18
CA THR A 107 -23.03 -21.69 -40.31
C THR A 107 -24.13 -20.61 -40.42
N GLY A 108 -25.41 -20.94 -40.29
CA GLY A 108 -26.56 -20.04 -40.46
C GLY A 108 -26.83 -19.66 -41.93
N ILE A 109 -25.90 -19.95 -42.83
CA ILE A 109 -25.99 -19.66 -44.27
C ILE A 109 -27.11 -20.49 -44.90
N THR A 110 -27.11 -21.79 -44.63
CA THR A 110 -28.09 -22.75 -45.13
C THR A 110 -29.50 -22.39 -44.65
N LEU A 111 -29.67 -22.11 -43.36
CA LEU A 111 -30.96 -21.73 -42.77
C LEU A 111 -31.49 -20.40 -43.32
N ASN A 112 -30.64 -19.38 -43.45
CA ASN A 112 -31.02 -18.08 -44.01
C ASN A 112 -31.41 -18.18 -45.49
N TYR A 113 -30.70 -19.02 -46.26
CA TYR A 113 -31.06 -19.33 -47.63
C TYR A 113 -32.43 -20.00 -47.71
N LEU A 114 -32.65 -21.06 -46.93
CA LEU A 114 -33.93 -21.79 -46.88
C LEU A 114 -35.09 -20.88 -46.48
N LYS A 115 -34.89 -20.02 -45.48
CA LYS A 115 -35.89 -19.03 -45.07
C LYS A 115 -36.27 -18.09 -46.21
N LYS A 116 -35.29 -17.55 -46.95
CA LYS A 116 -35.53 -16.67 -48.11
C LYS A 116 -36.31 -17.41 -49.22
N VAL A 117 -35.88 -18.63 -49.56
CA VAL A 117 -36.53 -19.43 -50.62
C VAL A 117 -37.96 -19.82 -50.23
N PHE A 118 -38.19 -20.22 -48.98
CA PHE A 118 -39.52 -20.66 -48.56
C PHE A 118 -40.46 -19.48 -48.41
N LEU A 119 -40.01 -18.32 -47.94
CA LEU A 119 -40.84 -17.10 -47.94
C LEU A 119 -41.25 -16.69 -49.36
N SER A 120 -40.36 -16.83 -50.36
CA SER A 120 -40.73 -16.55 -51.76
C SER A 120 -41.72 -17.56 -52.36
N ARG A 121 -42.02 -18.66 -51.67
CA ARG A 121 -43.04 -19.65 -52.06
C ARG A 121 -44.39 -19.41 -51.38
N GLU A 122 -44.55 -18.24 -50.74
CA GLU A 122 -45.82 -17.74 -50.19
C GLU A 122 -46.53 -18.70 -49.20
N PRO A 123 -45.85 -19.20 -48.14
CA PRO A 123 -46.52 -19.97 -47.08
C PRO A 123 -47.46 -19.09 -46.27
N GLU A 124 -48.48 -19.69 -45.64
CA GLU A 124 -49.34 -19.01 -44.66
C GLU A 124 -48.55 -18.60 -43.41
N SER A 125 -47.63 -19.45 -42.95
CA SER A 125 -46.66 -19.12 -41.89
C SER A 125 -45.36 -19.90 -42.05
N LEU A 126 -44.26 -19.33 -41.55
CA LEU A 126 -42.95 -20.00 -41.53
C LEU A 126 -42.28 -19.86 -40.15
N LYS A 127 -42.01 -20.98 -39.50
CA LYS A 127 -41.29 -21.07 -38.22
C LYS A 127 -40.10 -22.03 -38.34
N ILE A 128 -39.15 -21.88 -37.41
CA ILE A 128 -37.91 -22.67 -37.36
C ILE A 128 -37.78 -23.22 -35.94
N CYS A 129 -37.44 -24.50 -35.83
CA CYS A 129 -37.13 -25.17 -34.56
C CYS A 129 -35.62 -25.46 -34.50
N GLU A 130 -34.87 -24.73 -33.64
CA GLU A 130 -33.40 -24.84 -33.47
C GLU A 130 -32.96 -24.82 -31.98
N ALA A 131 -31.69 -25.15 -31.69
CA ALA A 131 -31.13 -25.28 -30.33
C ALA A 131 -30.46 -23.98 -29.78
N ILE A 132 -30.47 -23.84 -28.44
CA ILE A 132 -30.20 -22.63 -27.59
C ILE A 132 -28.77 -22.02 -27.68
N ALA A 133 -27.84 -22.63 -28.41
CA ALA A 133 -26.41 -22.28 -28.36
C ALA A 133 -26.07 -20.84 -28.80
N LEU A 134 -26.74 -20.33 -29.84
CA LEU A 134 -26.44 -19.01 -30.40
C LEU A 134 -26.82 -17.87 -29.42
N GLU A 135 -27.92 -18.04 -28.69
CA GLU A 135 -28.39 -17.08 -27.70
C GLU A 135 -27.41 -16.98 -26.51
N ALA A 136 -26.82 -18.11 -26.11
CA ALA A 136 -25.82 -18.13 -25.04
C ALA A 136 -24.51 -17.43 -25.44
N LEU A 137 -24.06 -17.58 -26.70
CA LEU A 137 -22.88 -16.87 -27.22
C LEU A 137 -23.12 -15.36 -27.32
N LYS A 138 -24.32 -14.95 -27.72
CA LYS A 138 -24.75 -13.54 -27.74
C LYS A 138 -24.68 -12.90 -26.35
N LYS A 139 -25.15 -13.60 -25.31
CA LYS A 139 -25.12 -13.12 -23.91
C LYS A 139 -23.71 -12.86 -23.39
N VAL A 140 -22.68 -13.49 -23.97
CA VAL A 140 -21.27 -13.29 -23.59
C VAL A 140 -20.48 -12.47 -24.61
N GLY A 141 -21.15 -11.84 -25.59
CA GLY A 141 -20.52 -10.98 -26.60
C GLY A 141 -19.65 -11.74 -27.61
N LEU A 142 -20.00 -12.99 -27.94
CA LEU A 142 -19.26 -13.86 -28.85
C LEU A 142 -20.07 -14.34 -30.06
N GLU A 143 -21.13 -13.63 -30.43
CA GLU A 143 -21.96 -13.94 -31.60
C GLU A 143 -21.14 -14.07 -32.90
N ASP A 144 -20.22 -13.14 -33.14
CA ASP A 144 -19.35 -13.14 -34.32
C ASP A 144 -18.24 -14.19 -34.26
N GLN A 145 -18.14 -14.95 -33.16
CA GLN A 145 -17.12 -15.98 -32.96
C GLN A 145 -17.73 -17.39 -32.98
N ALA A 146 -19.03 -17.53 -33.24
CA ALA A 146 -19.76 -18.79 -33.20
C ALA A 146 -19.18 -19.89 -34.13
N TYR A 147 -18.48 -19.49 -35.20
CA TYR A 147 -17.86 -20.40 -36.18
C TYR A 147 -16.42 -20.81 -35.84
N LYS A 148 -15.82 -20.24 -34.78
CA LYS A 148 -14.42 -20.52 -34.40
C LYS A 148 -14.32 -21.75 -33.50
N LYS A 149 -13.31 -22.58 -33.75
CA LYS A 149 -12.95 -23.72 -32.89
C LYS A 149 -12.26 -23.23 -31.61
N PRO A 150 -12.24 -24.03 -30.51
CA PRO A 150 -11.60 -23.64 -29.25
C PRO A 150 -10.14 -23.18 -29.41
N ASN A 151 -9.37 -23.83 -30.27
CA ASN A 151 -7.97 -23.47 -30.57
C ASN A 151 -7.81 -22.18 -31.40
N GLN A 152 -8.90 -21.55 -31.84
CA GLN A 152 -8.92 -20.29 -32.58
C GLN A 152 -9.45 -19.13 -31.72
N LEU A 153 -9.75 -19.39 -30.45
CA LEU A 153 -10.23 -18.40 -29.48
C LEU A 153 -9.07 -17.98 -28.55
N SER A 154 -9.06 -16.71 -28.13
CA SER A 154 -8.15 -16.27 -27.06
C SER A 154 -8.51 -16.89 -25.72
N GLY A 155 -7.60 -16.87 -24.73
CA GLY A 155 -7.89 -17.34 -23.37
C GLY A 155 -9.15 -16.71 -22.78
N GLY A 156 -9.30 -15.38 -22.89
CA GLY A 156 -10.50 -14.67 -22.43
C GLY A 156 -11.77 -15.03 -23.22
N GLN A 157 -11.65 -15.31 -24.52
CA GLN A 157 -12.78 -15.81 -25.32
C GLN A 157 -13.19 -17.23 -24.90
N MET A 158 -12.23 -18.13 -24.68
CA MET A 158 -12.51 -19.48 -24.16
C MET A 158 -13.20 -19.44 -22.80
N GLN A 159 -12.76 -18.54 -21.91
CA GLN A 159 -13.39 -18.33 -20.60
C GLN A 159 -14.86 -17.89 -20.74
N ARG A 160 -15.15 -16.94 -21.64
CA ARG A 160 -16.51 -16.48 -21.91
C ARG A 160 -17.38 -17.55 -22.57
N VAL A 161 -16.82 -18.42 -23.42
CA VAL A 161 -17.52 -19.61 -23.93
C VAL A 161 -17.84 -20.59 -22.80
N ALA A 162 -16.92 -20.79 -21.84
CA ALA A 162 -17.17 -21.63 -20.68
C ALA A 162 -18.30 -21.07 -19.80
N ILE A 163 -18.36 -19.75 -19.62
CA ILE A 163 -19.46 -19.06 -18.93
C ILE A 163 -20.76 -19.21 -19.72
N ALA A 164 -20.76 -18.99 -21.04
CA ALA A 164 -21.93 -19.20 -21.89
C ALA A 164 -22.46 -20.63 -21.74
N ARG A 165 -21.57 -21.63 -21.81
CA ARG A 165 -21.91 -23.05 -21.61
C ARG A 165 -22.55 -23.30 -20.24
N ALA A 166 -22.03 -22.68 -19.17
CA ALA A 166 -22.63 -22.79 -17.84
C ALA A 166 -24.02 -22.13 -17.79
N LEU A 167 -24.24 -21.05 -18.53
CA LEU A 167 -25.50 -20.29 -18.56
C LEU A 167 -26.60 -20.93 -19.42
N VAL A 168 -26.27 -21.80 -20.39
CA VAL A 168 -27.25 -22.39 -21.34
C VAL A 168 -28.44 -23.04 -20.63
N ASN A 169 -28.21 -23.68 -19.48
CA ASN A 169 -29.26 -24.38 -18.72
C ASN A 169 -29.97 -23.49 -17.68
N ASN A 170 -29.76 -22.17 -17.74
CA ASN A 170 -30.30 -21.19 -16.81
C ASN A 170 -30.17 -21.59 -15.32
N PRO A 171 -28.94 -21.85 -14.82
CA PRO A 171 -28.75 -22.30 -13.44
C PRO A 171 -29.08 -21.19 -12.44
N ALA A 172 -29.66 -21.56 -11.30
CA ALA A 172 -29.92 -20.64 -10.18
C ALA A 172 -28.64 -20.25 -9.40
N ILE A 173 -27.59 -21.08 -9.49
CA ILE A 173 -26.31 -20.88 -8.81
C ILE A 173 -25.19 -21.15 -9.82
N ILE A 174 -24.18 -20.27 -9.83
CA ILE A 174 -22.94 -20.46 -10.59
C ILE A 174 -21.77 -20.51 -9.62
N LEU A 175 -20.98 -21.56 -9.73
CA LEU A 175 -19.70 -21.69 -9.04
C LEU A 175 -18.59 -21.33 -10.04
N ALA A 176 -17.92 -20.21 -9.80
CA ALA A 176 -16.84 -19.70 -10.62
C ALA A 176 -15.51 -19.94 -9.90
N ASP A 177 -14.87 -21.08 -10.18
CA ASP A 177 -13.56 -21.41 -9.64
C ASP A 177 -12.46 -20.78 -10.49
N GLU A 178 -11.73 -19.83 -9.91
CA GLU A 178 -10.69 -19.02 -10.54
C GLU A 178 -11.05 -18.52 -11.96
N PRO A 179 -12.17 -17.78 -12.13
CA PRO A 179 -12.69 -17.44 -13.45
C PRO A 179 -11.78 -16.51 -14.25
N THR A 180 -10.76 -15.91 -13.62
CA THR A 180 -9.75 -15.06 -14.28
C THR A 180 -8.37 -15.71 -14.34
N GLY A 181 -8.24 -16.99 -13.97
CA GLY A 181 -6.98 -17.71 -14.02
C GLY A 181 -6.35 -17.67 -15.41
N ALA A 182 -5.05 -17.36 -15.48
CA ALA A 182 -4.28 -17.27 -16.73
C ALA A 182 -4.78 -16.24 -17.77
N LEU A 183 -5.56 -15.23 -17.37
CA LEU A 183 -6.00 -14.12 -18.22
C LEU A 183 -5.16 -12.86 -18.01
N ASP A 184 -5.02 -12.06 -19.07
CA ASP A 184 -4.50 -10.70 -18.96
C ASP A 184 -5.50 -9.75 -18.27
N THR A 185 -5.03 -8.59 -17.82
CA THR A 185 -5.81 -7.61 -17.05
C THR A 185 -7.10 -7.16 -17.75
N GLU A 186 -7.09 -6.97 -19.07
CA GLU A 186 -8.27 -6.51 -19.81
C GLU A 186 -9.28 -7.63 -20.01
N SER A 187 -8.81 -8.83 -20.40
CA SER A 187 -9.66 -10.02 -20.49
C SER A 187 -10.27 -10.40 -19.14
N GLY A 188 -9.50 -10.27 -18.05
CA GLY A 188 -9.96 -10.48 -16.69
C GLY A 188 -11.13 -9.56 -16.34
N LYS A 189 -11.00 -8.24 -16.56
CA LYS A 189 -12.09 -7.28 -16.34
C LYS A 189 -13.35 -7.62 -17.12
N MET A 190 -13.22 -8.05 -18.38
CA MET A 190 -14.38 -8.44 -19.20
C MET A 190 -15.12 -9.63 -18.60
N VAL A 191 -14.39 -10.67 -18.18
CA VAL A 191 -14.98 -11.85 -17.52
C VAL A 191 -15.65 -11.45 -16.20
N MET A 192 -15.02 -10.58 -15.42
CA MET A 192 -15.59 -10.11 -14.17
C MET A 192 -16.87 -9.31 -14.38
N ASN A 193 -16.92 -8.41 -15.36
CA ASN A 193 -18.13 -7.65 -15.69
C ASN A 193 -19.25 -8.57 -16.17
N LEU A 194 -18.93 -9.62 -16.93
CA LEU A 194 -19.92 -10.63 -17.33
C LEU A 194 -20.49 -11.36 -16.10
N LEU A 195 -19.64 -11.82 -15.18
CA LEU A 195 -20.09 -12.46 -13.95
C LEU A 195 -20.92 -11.51 -13.06
N LYS A 196 -20.64 -10.20 -13.08
CA LYS A 196 -21.47 -9.18 -12.41
C LYS A 196 -22.85 -9.05 -13.02
N GLU A 197 -22.94 -8.99 -14.35
CA GLU A 197 -24.24 -8.92 -15.04
C GLU A 197 -25.06 -10.18 -14.75
N VAL A 198 -24.40 -11.33 -14.74
CA VAL A 198 -25.02 -12.61 -14.37
C VAL A 198 -25.45 -12.61 -12.90
N ALA A 199 -24.68 -12.03 -11.98
CA ALA A 199 -25.02 -11.98 -10.57
C ALA A 199 -26.25 -11.09 -10.23
N LYS A 200 -26.79 -10.35 -11.20
CA LYS A 200 -28.01 -9.53 -10.99
C LYS A 200 -29.27 -10.38 -10.79
N ASP A 201 -29.34 -11.57 -11.40
CA ASP A 201 -30.55 -12.42 -11.40
C ASP A 201 -30.32 -13.82 -10.81
N ARG A 202 -29.09 -14.18 -10.41
CA ARG A 202 -28.75 -15.47 -9.83
C ARG A 202 -27.55 -15.39 -8.87
N LEU A 203 -27.36 -16.40 -8.03
CA LEU A 203 -26.23 -16.44 -7.10
C LEU A 203 -24.95 -16.85 -7.81
N VAL A 204 -23.90 -16.02 -7.74
CA VAL A 204 -22.55 -16.35 -8.22
C VAL A 204 -21.62 -16.48 -7.03
N ILE A 205 -21.07 -17.68 -6.80
CA ILE A 205 -20.03 -17.94 -5.80
C ILE A 205 -18.71 -18.04 -6.55
N MET A 206 -17.78 -17.13 -6.26
CA MET A 206 -16.49 -17.08 -6.92
C MET A 206 -15.37 -17.45 -5.94
N VAL A 207 -14.49 -18.34 -6.37
CA VAL A 207 -13.23 -18.66 -5.70
C VAL A 207 -12.11 -17.96 -6.47
N SER A 208 -11.26 -17.20 -5.80
CA SER A 208 -10.15 -16.50 -6.43
C SER A 208 -9.02 -16.29 -5.43
N HIS A 209 -7.78 -16.48 -5.87
CA HIS A 209 -6.58 -16.10 -5.13
C HIS A 209 -6.15 -14.63 -5.40
N ASN A 210 -6.92 -13.87 -6.17
CA ASN A 210 -6.58 -12.51 -6.54
C ASN A 210 -7.20 -11.50 -5.58
N ALA A 211 -6.43 -11.07 -4.57
CA ALA A 211 -6.84 -10.08 -3.57
C ALA A 211 -7.23 -8.72 -4.20
N ASP A 212 -6.64 -8.34 -5.34
CA ASP A 212 -7.00 -7.09 -6.02
C ASP A 212 -8.42 -7.14 -6.59
N LEU A 213 -8.89 -8.31 -7.05
CA LEU A 213 -10.27 -8.48 -7.51
C LEU A 213 -11.26 -8.34 -6.36
N ALA A 214 -10.98 -8.94 -5.20
CA ALA A 214 -11.83 -8.81 -4.01
C ALA A 214 -11.87 -7.35 -3.50
N ALA A 215 -10.73 -6.66 -3.50
CA ALA A 215 -10.64 -5.23 -3.14
C ALA A 215 -11.44 -4.35 -4.11
N GLU A 216 -11.37 -4.66 -5.41
CA GLU A 216 -12.08 -3.92 -6.44
C GLU A 216 -13.59 -4.02 -6.23
N TYR A 217 -14.14 -5.14 -5.76
CA TYR A 217 -15.56 -5.23 -5.44
C TYR A 217 -15.98 -4.33 -4.28
N THR A 218 -15.27 -4.35 -3.14
CA THR A 218 -15.65 -3.55 -1.96
C THR A 218 -15.49 -2.05 -2.21
N VAL A 219 -14.44 -1.66 -2.95
CA VAL A 219 -14.23 -0.25 -3.31
C VAL A 219 -15.15 0.19 -4.44
N GLN A 220 -15.53 -0.70 -5.37
CA GLN A 220 -16.54 -0.38 -6.37
C GLN A 220 -17.94 -0.24 -5.76
N GLU A 221 -18.29 -1.05 -4.76
CA GLU A 221 -19.53 -0.86 -3.98
C GLU A 221 -19.56 0.55 -3.37
N LEU A 222 -18.46 0.98 -2.74
CA LEU A 222 -18.32 2.33 -2.22
C LEU A 222 -18.39 3.40 -3.33
N ALA A 223 -17.68 3.21 -4.44
CA ALA A 223 -17.70 4.14 -5.58
C ALA A 223 -19.11 4.30 -6.17
N THR A 224 -19.86 3.20 -6.28
CA THR A 224 -21.25 3.19 -6.72
C THR A 224 -22.15 3.92 -5.72
N ALA A 225 -21.99 3.67 -4.41
CA ALA A 225 -22.74 4.35 -3.36
C ALA A 225 -22.51 5.86 -3.36
N LEU A 226 -21.29 6.31 -3.70
CA LEU A 226 -20.94 7.73 -3.76
C LEU A 226 -21.23 8.38 -5.12
N SER A 227 -21.61 7.61 -6.15
CA SER A 227 -21.69 8.09 -7.55
C SER A 227 -22.62 9.28 -7.77
N ASN A 228 -23.66 9.42 -6.94
CA ASN A 228 -24.64 10.51 -7.00
C ASN A 228 -24.47 11.53 -5.86
N THR A 229 -23.28 11.60 -5.26
CA THR A 229 -22.97 12.52 -4.16
C THR A 229 -21.86 13.50 -4.58
N GLU A 230 -21.57 14.49 -3.73
CA GLU A 230 -20.43 15.39 -3.91
C GLU A 230 -19.06 14.71 -3.71
N PHE A 231 -19.04 13.49 -3.16
CA PHE A 231 -17.82 12.80 -2.79
C PHE A 231 -17.22 11.98 -3.93
N PHE A 232 -15.90 11.91 -3.97
CA PHE A 232 -15.16 11.10 -4.94
C PHE A 232 -13.93 10.43 -4.31
N LEU A 233 -13.44 9.38 -4.96
CA LEU A 233 -12.36 8.55 -4.46
C LEU A 233 -11.00 8.93 -5.06
N LYS A 234 -9.92 8.88 -4.26
CA LYS A 234 -8.52 9.08 -4.68
C LYS A 234 -7.55 8.18 -3.89
N ASP A 235 -6.32 8.04 -4.37
CA ASP A 235 -5.20 7.37 -3.70
C ASP A 235 -5.52 5.92 -3.28
N PHE A 236 -5.89 5.08 -4.26
CA PHE A 236 -6.34 3.72 -3.99
C PHE A 236 -5.18 2.74 -3.72
N ASN A 237 -5.14 2.17 -2.53
CA ASN A 237 -4.30 1.04 -2.19
C ASN A 237 -5.13 -0.25 -2.26
N LYS A 238 -5.06 -0.92 -3.43
CA LYS A 238 -5.82 -2.15 -3.72
C LYS A 238 -5.54 -3.24 -2.69
N LYS A 239 -4.25 -3.47 -2.40
CA LYS A 239 -3.80 -4.54 -1.51
C LYS A 239 -4.38 -4.44 -0.09
N LEU A 240 -4.50 -3.22 0.44
CA LEU A 240 -5.02 -2.99 1.80
C LEU A 240 -6.51 -2.66 1.84
N GLY A 241 -7.15 -2.47 0.68
CA GLY A 241 -8.54 -2.01 0.58
C GLY A 241 -8.73 -0.60 1.13
N THR A 242 -7.70 0.26 1.02
CA THR A 242 -7.71 1.64 1.54
C THR A 242 -7.87 2.65 0.41
N VAL A 243 -8.76 3.63 0.58
CA VAL A 243 -9.01 4.71 -0.37
C VAL A 243 -9.32 6.01 0.36
N LYS A 244 -8.95 7.16 -0.23
CA LYS A 244 -9.36 8.48 0.29
C LYS A 244 -10.66 8.92 -0.34
N ILE A 245 -11.55 9.46 0.49
CA ILE A 245 -12.79 10.12 0.11
C ILE A 245 -12.57 11.62 0.22
N LEU A 246 -12.83 12.36 -0.86
CA LEU A 246 -12.70 13.81 -0.94
C LEU A 246 -14.05 14.42 -1.36
N SER A 247 -14.36 15.63 -0.91
CA SER A 247 -15.53 16.39 -1.39
C SER A 247 -15.15 17.27 -2.58
N ARG A 248 -16.07 17.40 -3.55
CA ARG A 248 -15.99 18.37 -4.65
C ARG A 248 -16.30 19.80 -4.19
N GLU A 249 -17.09 19.96 -3.14
CA GLU A 249 -17.56 21.26 -2.64
C GLU A 249 -16.69 21.78 -1.49
N ASP A 250 -16.35 20.93 -0.51
CA ASP A 250 -15.43 21.24 0.59
C ASP A 250 -14.03 20.67 0.36
N ARG A 251 -13.12 21.52 -0.12
CA ARG A 251 -11.71 21.15 -0.32
C ARG A 251 -10.97 20.78 0.97
N ARG A 252 -11.52 21.05 2.15
CA ARG A 252 -10.94 20.67 3.44
C ARG A 252 -11.41 19.28 3.89
N PHE A 253 -12.51 18.78 3.36
CA PHE A 253 -12.99 17.45 3.72
C PHE A 253 -12.11 16.38 3.10
N GLN A 254 -11.54 15.54 3.95
CA GLN A 254 -10.84 14.33 3.57
C GLN A 254 -11.13 13.25 4.61
N ALA A 255 -11.61 12.10 4.14
CA ALA A 255 -11.75 10.89 4.94
C ALA A 255 -10.94 9.75 4.32
N GLU A 256 -10.55 8.78 5.13
CA GLU A 256 -9.93 7.54 4.67
C GLU A 256 -10.88 6.39 4.96
N TYR A 257 -11.23 5.64 3.93
CA TYR A 257 -11.99 4.40 4.04
C TYR A 257 -11.03 3.22 3.90
N THR A 258 -11.13 2.26 4.80
CA THR A 258 -10.39 1.00 4.71
C THR A 258 -11.37 -0.15 4.95
N THR A 259 -11.49 -1.07 4.00
CA THR A 259 -12.30 -2.28 4.17
C THR A 259 -11.73 -3.14 5.29
N PHE A 260 -12.61 -3.69 6.13
CA PHE A 260 -12.21 -4.67 7.14
C PHE A 260 -11.56 -5.89 6.49
N ARG A 261 -10.53 -6.42 7.14
CA ARG A 261 -9.70 -7.47 6.58
C ARG A 261 -9.05 -8.34 7.63
N ILE A 262 -8.56 -9.48 7.17
CA ILE A 262 -7.70 -10.41 7.88
C ILE A 262 -6.36 -10.38 7.14
N ASP A 263 -5.30 -10.13 7.89
CA ASP A 263 -3.94 -10.05 7.36
C ASP A 263 -3.23 -11.39 7.63
N SER A 264 -2.58 -11.95 6.60
CA SER A 264 -1.70 -13.13 6.75
C SER A 264 -0.25 -12.69 6.61
N TYR A 265 0.60 -13.13 7.54
CA TYR A 265 2.02 -12.77 7.57
C TYR A 265 2.87 -14.02 7.30
N PRO A 266 3.82 -13.96 6.34
CA PRO A 266 4.68 -15.09 6.06
C PRO A 266 5.61 -15.35 7.25
N VAL A 267 5.47 -16.53 7.84
CA VAL A 267 6.30 -17.00 8.96
C VAL A 267 7.77 -16.95 8.54
N ASN A 268 8.63 -16.30 9.34
CA ASN A 268 10.09 -16.20 9.16
C ASN A 268 10.60 -15.39 7.95
N SER A 269 9.79 -14.53 7.35
CA SER A 269 10.19 -13.78 6.14
C SER A 269 10.81 -12.40 6.39
N GLY A 270 10.76 -11.90 7.63
CA GLY A 270 11.10 -10.49 7.93
C GLY A 270 10.24 -9.48 7.17
N ALA A 271 9.14 -9.92 6.54
CA ALA A 271 8.26 -9.08 5.75
C ALA A 271 7.13 -8.53 6.64
N HIS A 272 7.10 -7.21 6.77
CA HIS A 272 6.13 -6.49 7.61
C HIS A 272 4.86 -6.05 6.86
N THR A 273 4.84 -6.31 5.56
CA THR A 273 3.64 -6.19 4.74
C THR A 273 3.00 -7.57 4.69
N PRO A 274 1.69 -7.70 4.94
CA PRO A 274 1.02 -8.99 4.85
C PRO A 274 1.27 -9.64 3.49
N SER A 275 1.49 -10.97 3.47
CA SER A 275 1.57 -11.73 2.21
C SER A 275 0.23 -11.67 1.50
N ASP A 276 -0.83 -11.91 2.28
CA ASP A 276 -2.20 -12.00 1.80
C ASP A 276 -3.15 -11.20 2.69
N VAL A 277 -4.17 -10.66 2.05
CA VAL A 277 -5.22 -9.86 2.67
C VAL A 277 -6.56 -10.44 2.25
N ILE A 278 -7.40 -10.79 3.22
CA ILE A 278 -8.75 -11.30 2.99
C ILE A 278 -9.73 -10.27 3.54
N PHE A 279 -10.51 -9.63 2.67
CA PHE A 279 -11.56 -8.71 3.12
C PHE A 279 -12.69 -9.46 3.81
N THR A 280 -13.23 -8.84 4.85
CA THR A 280 -14.29 -9.40 5.67
C THR A 280 -15.31 -8.32 6.02
N ARG A 281 -16.51 -8.71 6.45
CA ARG A 281 -17.49 -7.82 7.10
C ARG A 281 -17.50 -8.00 8.62
N ASP A 282 -16.72 -8.97 9.10
CA ASP A 282 -16.59 -9.33 10.51
C ASP A 282 -15.62 -8.36 11.20
N ILE A 283 -16.18 -7.49 12.05
CA ILE A 283 -15.45 -6.48 12.81
C ILE A 283 -14.49 -7.15 13.80
N GLU A 284 -14.90 -8.25 14.44
CA GLU A 284 -14.09 -8.95 15.44
C GLU A 284 -12.78 -9.43 14.81
N LYS A 285 -12.85 -10.01 13.62
CA LYS A 285 -11.64 -10.44 12.88
C LYS A 285 -10.73 -9.28 12.48
N ASP A 286 -11.28 -8.12 12.10
CA ASP A 286 -10.49 -6.91 11.81
C ASP A 286 -9.87 -6.31 13.08
N THR A 287 -10.54 -6.47 14.21
CA THR A 287 -10.08 -6.03 15.53
C THR A 287 -8.85 -6.82 15.96
N LEU A 288 -8.89 -8.14 15.82
CA LEU A 288 -7.82 -9.05 16.27
C LEU A 288 -6.50 -8.92 15.50
N ARG A 289 -6.50 -8.38 14.27
CA ARG A 289 -5.26 -8.11 13.52
C ARG A 289 -4.56 -6.80 13.91
N ARG A 290 -5.19 -5.96 14.74
CA ARG A 290 -4.60 -4.68 15.19
C ARG A 290 -3.56 -4.92 16.27
N ASP A 291 -2.78 -3.87 16.56
CA ASP A 291 -1.66 -3.97 17.48
C ASP A 291 -2.09 -4.01 18.95
N PHE A 292 -2.84 -3.00 19.41
CA PHE A 292 -3.20 -2.82 20.83
C PHE A 292 -4.70 -2.66 21.03
N THR A 293 -5.21 -3.13 22.18
CA THR A 293 -6.64 -3.12 22.54
C THR A 293 -7.26 -1.72 22.39
N VAL A 294 -6.58 -0.70 22.90
CA VAL A 294 -7.00 0.71 22.86
C VAL A 294 -7.06 1.31 21.43
N ASN A 295 -6.35 0.69 20.46
CA ASN A 295 -6.39 1.07 19.04
C ASN A 295 -7.36 0.22 18.22
N ALA A 296 -8.07 -0.70 18.89
CA ALA A 296 -8.96 -1.70 18.30
C ALA A 296 -10.41 -1.51 18.77
N ILE A 297 -10.79 -0.25 19.04
CA ILE A 297 -12.15 0.15 19.39
C ILE A 297 -12.81 0.75 18.14
N TYR A 298 -14.03 0.33 17.83
CA TYR A 298 -14.82 0.87 16.73
C TYR A 298 -15.99 1.69 17.25
N TYR A 299 -16.42 2.68 16.47
CA TYR A 299 -17.65 3.42 16.71
C TYR A 299 -18.59 3.16 15.54
N SER A 300 -19.75 2.56 15.83
CA SER A 300 -20.80 2.32 14.84
C SER A 300 -21.61 3.60 14.66
N ILE A 301 -21.60 4.14 13.43
CA ILE A 301 -22.31 5.39 13.10
C ILE A 301 -23.83 5.15 13.07
N ASP A 302 -24.26 3.96 12.70
CA ASP A 302 -25.66 3.55 12.58
C ASP A 302 -26.34 3.34 13.94
N THR A 303 -25.63 2.73 14.90
CA THR A 303 -26.18 2.50 16.26
C THR A 303 -25.78 3.59 17.26
N ALA A 304 -24.76 4.41 16.93
CA ALA A 304 -24.11 5.35 17.84
C ALA A 304 -23.46 4.68 19.08
N GLU A 305 -23.03 3.42 18.94
CA GLU A 305 -22.41 2.63 20.00
C GLU A 305 -20.93 2.35 19.74
N TYR A 306 -20.17 2.18 20.82
CA TYR A 306 -18.81 1.67 20.74
C TYR A 306 -18.80 0.14 20.72
N VAL A 307 -18.00 -0.43 19.82
CA VAL A 307 -17.81 -1.87 19.69
C VAL A 307 -16.37 -2.21 20.08
N ASP A 308 -16.23 -3.06 21.09
CA ASP A 308 -14.94 -3.44 21.67
C ASP A 308 -14.90 -4.96 21.93
N TYR A 309 -14.18 -5.68 21.06
CA TYR A 309 -14.00 -7.13 21.18
C TYR A 309 -12.75 -7.52 21.98
N THR A 310 -11.89 -6.55 22.35
CA THR A 310 -10.56 -6.83 22.93
C THR A 310 -10.36 -6.26 24.34
N GLY A 311 -11.34 -5.54 24.87
CA GLY A 311 -11.25 -4.88 26.17
C GLY A 311 -10.47 -3.56 26.14
N GLY A 312 -10.39 -2.91 24.98
CA GLY A 312 -9.72 -1.62 24.79
C GLY A 312 -10.35 -0.48 25.60
N ILE A 313 -11.67 -0.46 25.77
CA ILE A 313 -12.37 0.58 26.54
C ILE A 313 -11.97 0.50 28.03
N PRO A 314 -12.07 -0.65 28.72
CA PRO A 314 -11.52 -0.81 30.07
C PRO A 314 -10.05 -0.41 30.19
N ASP A 315 -9.21 -0.80 29.23
CA ASP A 315 -7.78 -0.49 29.22
C ASP A 315 -7.51 1.02 29.07
N LEU A 316 -8.32 1.72 28.26
CA LEU A 316 -8.28 3.16 28.12
C LEU A 316 -8.57 3.88 29.45
N TYR A 317 -9.60 3.44 30.19
CA TYR A 317 -9.90 3.99 31.52
C TYR A 317 -8.81 3.69 32.55
N LYS A 318 -8.16 2.53 32.45
CA LYS A 318 -7.06 2.12 33.32
C LYS A 318 -5.72 2.76 32.94
N HIS A 319 -5.63 3.39 31.77
CA HIS A 319 -4.37 3.88 31.17
C HIS A 319 -3.34 2.76 31.00
N VAL A 320 -3.80 1.60 30.50
CA VAL A 320 -2.95 0.43 30.26
C VAL A 320 -2.89 0.15 28.76
N LEU A 321 -1.70 -0.16 28.26
CA LEU A 321 -1.49 -0.62 26.89
C LEU A 321 -1.30 -2.14 26.87
N ARG A 322 -2.25 -2.85 26.24
CA ARG A 322 -2.22 -4.31 26.06
C ARG A 322 -2.35 -4.69 24.59
N THR A 323 -1.76 -5.79 24.17
CA THR A 323 -1.94 -6.36 22.82
C THR A 323 -3.35 -6.94 22.63
N THR A 324 -3.86 -6.92 21.39
CA THR A 324 -5.19 -7.46 21.04
C THR A 324 -5.30 -8.98 21.15
N GLN A 325 -4.17 -9.67 21.02
CA GLN A 325 -4.02 -11.12 21.15
C GLN A 325 -2.77 -11.40 22.00
N SER A 326 -2.35 -12.68 22.09
CA SER A 326 -1.09 -13.04 22.73
C SER A 326 0.08 -12.18 22.20
N PRO A 327 0.89 -11.57 23.07
CA PRO A 327 1.99 -10.70 22.69
C PRO A 327 2.94 -11.30 21.63
N GLU A 328 3.29 -12.59 21.77
CA GLU A 328 4.16 -13.30 20.82
C GLU A 328 3.57 -13.28 19.41
N LYS A 329 2.26 -13.52 19.27
CA LYS A 329 1.57 -13.46 17.98
C LYS A 329 1.62 -12.05 17.41
N VAL A 330 1.21 -11.04 18.19
CA VAL A 330 1.14 -9.65 17.72
C VAL A 330 2.50 -9.12 17.27
N PHE A 331 3.58 -9.40 18.00
CA PHE A 331 4.92 -8.94 17.63
C PHE A 331 5.54 -9.77 16.51
N SER A 332 5.23 -11.08 16.40
CA SER A 332 5.71 -11.92 15.30
C SER A 332 5.18 -11.49 13.93
N GLU A 333 3.98 -10.88 13.88
CA GLU A 333 3.37 -10.37 12.66
C GLU A 333 4.03 -9.07 12.15
N ASP A 334 4.43 -8.17 13.06
CA ASP A 334 5.21 -6.96 12.71
C ASP A 334 6.07 -6.55 13.90
N GLY A 335 7.39 -6.80 13.81
CA GLY A 335 8.35 -6.44 14.85
C GLY A 335 8.38 -4.94 15.17
N LEU A 336 7.93 -4.07 14.25
CA LEU A 336 7.82 -2.63 14.51
C LEU A 336 6.84 -2.32 15.64
N ARG A 337 5.87 -3.22 15.90
CA ARG A 337 4.90 -3.05 16.98
C ARG A 337 5.55 -2.94 18.36
N ILE A 338 6.76 -3.46 18.55
CA ILE A 338 7.55 -3.25 19.78
C ILE A 338 7.88 -1.76 19.98
N LEU A 339 8.31 -1.06 18.93
CA LEU A 339 8.57 0.39 19.02
C LEU A 339 7.27 1.18 19.12
N ARG A 340 6.22 0.75 18.42
CA ARG A 340 4.88 1.38 18.51
C ARG A 340 4.31 1.27 19.92
N MET A 341 4.50 0.14 20.60
CA MET A 341 4.08 -0.09 21.99
C MET A 341 4.68 0.99 22.89
N VAL A 342 6.01 1.13 22.87
CA VAL A 342 6.71 2.12 23.68
C VAL A 342 6.28 3.54 23.30
N ARG A 343 6.13 3.83 22.00
CA ARG A 343 5.69 5.14 21.52
C ARG A 343 4.31 5.50 22.05
N ILE A 344 3.32 4.62 21.90
CA ILE A 344 1.94 4.89 22.30
C ILE A 344 1.85 5.03 23.82
N ALA A 345 2.52 4.14 24.56
CA ALA A 345 2.61 4.24 26.02
C ALA A 345 3.19 5.59 26.46
N ALA A 346 4.26 6.05 25.81
CA ALA A 346 4.90 7.33 26.13
C ALA A 346 4.09 8.56 25.68
N GLU A 347 3.43 8.52 24.51
CA GLU A 347 2.62 9.62 23.98
C GLU A 347 1.35 9.84 24.81
N LEU A 348 0.77 8.78 25.37
CA LEU A 348 -0.46 8.84 26.15
C LEU A 348 -0.23 8.82 27.67
N GLY A 349 0.98 8.46 28.12
CA GLY A 349 1.30 8.30 29.54
C GLY A 349 0.62 7.07 30.14
N PHE A 350 0.58 5.97 29.38
CA PHE A 350 -0.02 4.69 29.76
C PHE A 350 1.07 3.75 30.29
N ASP A 351 0.69 2.90 31.24
CA ASP A 351 1.50 1.78 31.69
C ASP A 351 1.39 0.64 30.67
N ILE A 352 2.44 -0.16 30.53
CA ILE A 352 2.44 -1.33 29.64
C ILE A 352 2.07 -2.56 30.48
N ASP A 353 1.11 -3.33 29.99
CA ASP A 353 0.71 -4.60 30.61
C ASP A 353 1.89 -5.59 30.71
N GLU A 354 2.01 -6.32 31.82
CA GLU A 354 3.18 -7.16 32.13
C GLU A 354 3.41 -8.27 31.08
N GLU A 355 2.34 -8.93 30.64
CA GLU A 355 2.42 -9.97 29.61
C GLU A 355 2.87 -9.35 28.28
N THR A 356 2.33 -8.17 27.95
CA THR A 356 2.71 -7.41 26.76
C THR A 356 4.20 -7.01 26.79
N LEU A 357 4.72 -6.59 27.93
CA LEU A 357 6.13 -6.23 28.10
C LEU A 357 7.06 -7.44 27.98
N ASP A 358 6.72 -8.56 28.63
CA ASP A 358 7.49 -9.81 28.54
C ASP A 358 7.51 -10.38 27.11
N GLY A 359 6.37 -10.35 26.43
CA GLY A 359 6.26 -10.73 25.02
C GLY A 359 7.13 -9.86 24.11
N ALA A 360 7.19 -8.55 24.37
CA ALA A 360 8.06 -7.64 23.64
C ALA A 360 9.55 -7.98 23.87
N LYS A 361 9.93 -8.31 25.11
CA LYS A 361 11.29 -8.72 25.47
C LYS A 361 11.72 -10.00 24.76
N LYS A 362 10.84 -11.01 24.67
CA LYS A 362 11.08 -12.25 23.91
C LYS A 362 11.20 -12.00 22.41
N SER A 363 10.44 -11.02 21.90
CA SER A 363 10.31 -10.74 20.47
C SER A 363 11.26 -9.65 19.94
N VAL A 364 12.08 -9.05 20.81
CA VAL A 364 12.93 -7.89 20.45
C VAL A 364 13.88 -8.15 19.29
N HIS A 365 14.31 -9.40 19.10
CA HIS A 365 15.17 -9.84 18.01
C HIS A 365 14.58 -9.58 16.62
N LEU A 366 13.24 -9.50 16.49
CA LEU A 366 12.54 -9.20 15.25
C LEU A 366 12.84 -7.78 14.72
N LEU A 367 13.33 -6.87 15.57
CA LEU A 367 13.76 -5.52 15.15
C LEU A 367 14.97 -5.54 14.19
N LYS A 368 15.68 -6.66 14.11
CA LYS A 368 16.77 -6.87 13.13
C LYS A 368 16.28 -6.82 11.69
N ASP A 369 15.07 -7.32 11.44
CA ASP A 369 14.49 -7.42 10.10
C ASP A 369 13.70 -6.17 9.70
N ILE A 370 13.61 -5.19 10.60
CA ILE A 370 12.96 -3.90 10.34
C ILE A 370 13.93 -2.95 9.65
N SER A 371 13.49 -2.33 8.57
CA SER A 371 14.29 -1.32 7.87
C SER A 371 14.67 -0.15 8.77
N GLY A 372 15.85 0.41 8.52
CA GLY A 372 16.36 1.59 9.22
C GLY A 372 15.40 2.77 9.24
N GLU A 373 14.73 3.03 8.12
CA GLU A 373 13.78 4.13 7.97
C GLU A 373 12.55 3.96 8.87
N ARG A 374 12.00 2.74 8.96
CA ARG A 374 10.84 2.45 9.82
C ARG A 374 11.23 2.54 11.30
N LYS A 375 12.39 2.03 11.69
CA LYS A 375 12.94 2.19 13.06
C LYS A 375 13.14 3.67 13.38
N ARG A 376 13.74 4.44 12.47
CA ARG A 376 13.96 5.88 12.62
C ARG A 376 12.66 6.64 12.87
N GLU A 377 11.62 6.38 12.08
CA GLU A 377 10.35 7.08 12.20
C GLU A 377 9.68 6.86 13.55
N GLU A 378 9.62 5.61 14.04
CA GLU A 378 9.07 5.34 15.37
C GLU A 378 9.97 5.88 16.47
N PHE A 379 11.28 5.70 16.38
CA PHE A 379 12.23 6.14 17.41
C PHE A 379 12.26 7.67 17.56
N LEU A 380 12.21 8.44 16.47
CA LEU A 380 12.13 9.90 16.54
C LEU A 380 10.82 10.39 17.17
N LYS A 381 9.70 9.66 16.98
CA LYS A 381 8.44 9.97 17.69
C LYS A 381 8.53 9.65 19.17
N ILE A 382 9.16 8.53 19.54
CA ILE A 382 9.43 8.17 20.95
C ILE A 382 10.21 9.29 21.65
N LEU A 383 11.28 9.79 21.01
CA LEU A 383 12.07 10.90 21.55
C LEU A 383 11.30 12.22 21.65
N ARG A 384 10.07 12.32 21.13
CA ARG A 384 9.22 13.51 21.17
C ARG A 384 7.85 13.24 21.82
N ALA A 385 7.70 12.12 22.51
CA ALA A 385 6.42 11.63 22.98
C ALA A 385 5.71 12.62 23.93
N ASP A 386 6.47 13.25 24.83
CA ASP A 386 6.03 14.32 25.74
C ASP A 386 5.40 15.53 25.05
N ARG A 387 5.70 15.76 23.76
CA ARG A 387 5.19 16.90 22.98
C ARG A 387 3.92 16.59 22.19
N LYS A 388 3.57 15.32 22.02
CA LYS A 388 2.42 14.93 21.21
C LYS A 388 1.09 15.25 21.91
N TYR A 389 0.96 14.83 23.17
CA TYR A 389 -0.19 15.10 24.03
C TYR A 389 0.30 15.54 25.42
N PRO A 390 0.69 16.82 25.59
CA PRO A 390 1.27 17.30 26.84
C PRO A 390 0.28 17.19 28.01
N SER A 391 0.70 16.51 29.08
CA SER A 391 -0.04 16.32 30.32
C SER A 391 0.93 15.98 31.46
N ASP A 392 0.46 15.98 32.71
CA ASP A 392 1.30 15.58 33.85
C ASP A 392 1.80 14.13 33.74
N ARG A 393 1.02 13.24 33.11
CA ARG A 393 1.40 11.83 32.89
C ARG A 393 2.50 11.66 31.84
N THR A 394 2.49 12.53 30.83
CA THR A 394 3.45 12.49 29.71
C THR A 394 4.72 13.30 29.99
N LYS A 395 4.82 13.91 31.18
CA LYS A 395 6.05 14.56 31.64
C LYS A 395 7.20 13.54 31.66
N ASP A 396 8.29 13.92 30.98
CA ASP A 396 9.52 13.13 30.84
C ASP A 396 9.28 11.72 30.25
N SER A 397 8.20 11.55 29.47
CA SER A 397 7.85 10.24 28.91
C SER A 397 8.88 9.72 27.91
N GLU A 398 9.67 10.60 27.28
CA GLU A 398 10.81 10.23 26.46
C GLU A 398 11.90 9.50 27.25
N VAL A 399 12.13 9.90 28.51
CA VAL A 399 13.11 9.25 29.40
C VAL A 399 12.56 7.89 29.85
N LYS A 400 11.30 7.84 30.27
CA LYS A 400 10.62 6.59 30.63
C LYS A 400 10.65 5.60 29.46
N ALA A 401 10.35 6.07 28.26
CA ALA A 401 10.38 5.27 27.04
C ALA A 401 11.76 4.70 26.74
N LEU A 402 12.83 5.50 26.87
CA LEU A 402 14.19 5.00 26.69
C LEU A 402 14.55 3.93 27.73
N ARG A 403 14.09 4.06 28.97
CA ARG A 403 14.29 3.03 30.01
C ARG A 403 13.52 1.74 29.69
N VAL A 404 12.30 1.84 29.17
CA VAL A 404 11.55 0.66 28.69
C VAL A 404 12.25 0.00 27.51
N LEU A 405 12.73 0.78 26.52
CA LEU A 405 13.51 0.26 25.40
C LEU A 405 14.79 -0.43 25.86
N ASP A 406 15.40 0.07 26.94
CA ASP A 406 16.58 -0.53 27.54
C ASP A 406 16.26 -1.86 28.23
N GLU A 407 15.19 -1.88 29.03
CA GLU A 407 14.71 -3.05 29.77
C GLU A 407 14.39 -4.25 28.87
N ILE A 408 13.73 -3.97 27.73
CA ILE A 408 13.40 -5.00 26.73
C ILE A 408 14.56 -5.29 25.77
N GLY A 409 15.68 -4.56 25.87
CA GLY A 409 16.86 -4.72 25.00
C GLY A 409 16.72 -4.14 23.59
N ALA A 410 15.66 -3.36 23.32
CA ALA A 410 15.40 -2.78 22.00
C ALA A 410 16.41 -1.71 21.61
N LEU A 411 17.00 -0.99 22.58
CA LEU A 411 18.00 0.04 22.28
C LEU A 411 19.19 -0.49 21.48
N GLU A 412 19.63 -1.74 21.71
CA GLU A 412 20.76 -2.32 20.98
C GLU A 412 20.45 -2.56 19.49
N TYR A 413 19.17 -2.77 19.13
CA TYR A 413 18.73 -2.95 17.74
C TYR A 413 18.49 -1.62 16.99
N ILE A 414 18.37 -0.52 17.75
CA ILE A 414 18.17 0.84 17.22
C ILE A 414 19.50 1.60 17.16
N LEU A 415 20.28 1.53 18.25
CA LEU A 415 21.54 2.21 18.47
C LEU A 415 22.63 1.18 18.87
N PRO A 416 23.12 0.34 17.94
CA PRO A 416 24.10 -0.69 18.24
C PRO A 416 25.35 -0.14 18.94
N GLY A 417 25.77 -0.80 20.03
CA GLY A 417 26.90 -0.42 20.86
C GLY A 417 26.58 0.54 22.01
N ILE A 418 25.35 1.06 22.12
CA ILE A 418 24.97 1.96 23.22
C ILE A 418 25.09 1.28 24.60
N SER A 419 24.87 -0.03 24.66
CA SER A 419 24.98 -0.80 25.90
C SER A 419 26.39 -0.80 26.50
N ALA A 420 27.43 -0.52 25.70
CA ALA A 420 28.81 -0.42 26.18
C ALA A 420 29.03 0.76 27.16
N ALA A 421 28.10 1.72 27.22
CA ALA A 421 28.15 2.82 28.17
C ALA A 421 27.63 2.45 29.57
N LYS A 422 26.95 1.31 29.73
CA LYS A 422 26.33 0.90 30.99
C LYS A 422 27.39 0.53 32.03
N GLY A 423 27.25 1.05 33.24
CA GLY A 423 28.19 0.79 34.34
C GLY A 423 29.57 1.43 34.16
N MET A 424 29.78 2.22 33.10
CA MET A 424 31.02 2.94 32.89
C MET A 424 31.04 4.18 33.80
N GLU A 425 31.76 4.08 34.92
CA GLU A 425 31.91 5.17 35.87
C GLU A 425 32.58 6.39 35.24
N GLN A 426 32.16 7.56 35.72
CA GLN A 426 32.71 8.86 35.35
C GLN A 426 33.30 9.52 36.59
N ARG A 427 34.10 10.57 36.39
CA ARG A 427 34.71 11.30 37.51
C ARG A 427 33.61 11.86 38.44
N PRO A 428 33.57 11.46 39.73
CA PRO A 428 32.51 11.87 40.65
C PRO A 428 32.45 13.38 40.91
N ASP A 429 33.58 14.08 40.74
CA ASP A 429 33.68 15.55 40.88
C ASP A 429 32.75 16.30 39.92
N PHE A 430 32.41 15.68 38.78
CA PHE A 430 31.66 16.32 37.70
C PHE A 430 30.39 15.57 37.31
N HIS A 431 30.27 14.29 37.66
CA HIS A 431 29.18 13.42 37.21
C HIS A 431 28.54 12.65 38.36
N VAL A 432 27.22 12.70 38.43
CA VAL A 432 26.40 11.89 39.36
C VAL A 432 25.93 10.56 38.76
N TYR A 433 26.12 10.36 37.45
CA TYR A 433 25.68 9.19 36.70
C TYR A 433 26.83 8.48 35.97
N ASP A 434 26.68 7.18 35.72
CA ASP A 434 27.48 6.47 34.72
C ASP A 434 27.21 7.03 33.31
N VAL A 435 28.03 6.66 32.32
CA VAL A 435 27.89 7.20 30.96
C VAL A 435 26.50 6.93 30.37
N PHE A 436 25.94 5.74 30.54
CA PHE A 436 24.62 5.42 29.99
C PHE A 436 23.49 6.26 30.61
N ASN A 437 23.40 6.35 31.93
CA ASN A 437 22.38 7.15 32.58
C ASN A 437 22.58 8.65 32.29
N HIS A 438 23.82 9.12 32.15
CA HIS A 438 24.11 10.48 31.69
C HIS A 438 23.51 10.76 30.29
N LEU A 439 23.65 9.84 29.34
CA LEU A 439 23.04 9.97 28.01
C LEU A 439 21.51 10.07 28.09
N ILE A 440 20.89 9.23 28.91
CA ILE A 440 19.44 9.23 29.13
C ILE A 440 18.97 10.54 29.78
N GLU A 441 19.65 11.03 30.81
CA GLU A 441 19.28 12.29 31.48
C GLU A 441 19.58 13.51 30.60
N THR A 442 20.59 13.45 29.71
CA THR A 442 20.84 14.51 28.71
C THR A 442 19.64 14.69 27.78
N VAL A 443 18.93 13.60 27.42
CA VAL A 443 17.70 13.67 26.61
C VAL A 443 16.61 14.48 27.31
N ARG A 444 16.45 14.35 28.63
CA ARG A 444 15.47 15.11 29.43
C ARG A 444 15.63 16.62 29.24
N TYR A 445 16.87 17.10 29.33
CA TYR A 445 17.17 18.52 29.30
C TYR A 445 17.34 19.07 27.87
N CYS A 446 17.50 18.20 26.88
CA CYS A 446 17.60 18.62 25.48
C CYS A 446 16.26 19.12 24.92
N PRO A 447 16.27 20.19 24.10
CA PRO A 447 15.15 20.48 23.21
C PRO A 447 14.79 19.26 22.35
N PRO A 448 13.50 19.06 21.99
CA PRO A 448 13.05 17.86 21.28
C PRO A 448 13.83 17.53 20.00
N ASP A 449 14.25 18.55 19.24
CA ASP A 449 15.02 18.38 18.01
C ASP A 449 16.48 17.94 18.24
N LEU A 450 17.00 18.07 19.46
CA LEU A 450 18.40 17.75 19.81
C LEU A 450 18.54 16.46 20.61
N ARG A 451 17.44 15.85 21.05
CA ARG A 451 17.45 14.65 21.90
C ARG A 451 18.24 13.49 21.30
N LEU A 452 18.18 13.27 19.98
CA LEU A 452 18.99 12.23 19.33
C LEU A 452 20.49 12.54 19.39
N ALA A 453 20.89 13.81 19.23
CA ALA A 453 22.28 14.22 19.40
C ALA A 453 22.71 14.11 20.87
N GLY A 454 21.86 14.52 21.81
CA GLY A 454 22.07 14.35 23.24
C GLY A 454 22.23 12.89 23.67
N LEU A 455 21.46 11.96 23.10
CA LEU A 455 21.59 10.53 23.38
C LEU A 455 22.89 9.92 22.84
N LEU A 456 23.54 10.56 21.86
CA LEU A 456 24.70 10.03 21.16
C LEU A 456 26.00 10.81 21.44
N HIS A 457 25.96 11.96 22.10
CA HIS A 457 27.12 12.85 22.23
C HIS A 457 28.34 12.18 22.88
N ASP A 458 28.09 11.32 23.86
CA ASP A 458 29.11 10.64 24.66
C ASP A 458 29.27 9.14 24.36
N VAL A 459 28.60 8.64 23.31
CA VAL A 459 28.66 7.20 22.93
C VAL A 459 30.08 6.74 22.57
N GLY A 460 30.99 7.68 22.28
CA GLY A 460 32.40 7.42 21.99
C GLY A 460 33.28 7.12 23.21
N LYS A 461 32.80 7.35 24.44
CA LYS A 461 33.60 7.17 25.67
C LYS A 461 34.08 5.72 25.86
N PRO A 462 33.24 4.67 25.77
CA PRO A 462 33.69 3.29 25.95
C PRO A 462 34.81 2.89 25.00
N LEU A 463 34.63 3.16 23.69
CA LEU A 463 35.62 2.81 22.67
C LEU A 463 36.91 3.63 22.81
N SER A 464 36.82 4.88 23.27
CA SER A 464 38.01 5.73 23.52
C SER A 464 38.86 5.20 24.66
N VAL A 465 38.23 4.81 25.77
CA VAL A 465 38.93 4.20 26.90
C VAL A 465 39.55 2.87 26.48
N GLN A 466 38.83 2.03 25.74
CA GLN A 466 39.37 0.77 25.22
C GLN A 466 40.60 0.98 24.32
N LYS A 467 40.58 2.00 23.46
CA LYS A 467 41.62 2.22 22.44
C LYS A 467 42.83 3.03 22.94
N TYR A 468 42.60 3.99 23.83
CA TYR A 468 43.62 4.97 24.24
C TYR A 468 43.85 5.01 25.76
N GLY A 469 43.11 4.25 26.55
CA GLY A 469 43.17 4.26 28.02
C GLY A 469 42.58 5.51 28.68
N ASN A 470 42.01 6.44 27.90
CA ASN A 470 41.41 7.68 28.39
C ASN A 470 40.25 8.14 27.50
N MET A 471 39.53 9.17 27.93
CA MET A 471 38.36 9.69 27.21
C MET A 471 38.69 10.83 26.22
N HIS A 472 39.95 11.24 26.00
CA HIS A 472 40.23 12.49 25.27
C HIS A 472 39.70 12.55 23.82
N MET A 473 39.58 11.40 23.15
CA MET A 473 39.16 11.31 21.74
C MET A 473 37.70 10.88 21.56
N HIS A 474 36.88 10.95 22.61
CA HIS A 474 35.50 10.45 22.57
C HIS A 474 34.60 11.22 21.62
N ALA A 475 34.75 12.54 21.45
CA ALA A 475 33.96 13.30 20.48
C ALA A 475 34.15 12.77 19.04
N LYS A 476 35.41 12.59 18.62
CA LYS A 476 35.74 12.04 17.30
C LYS A 476 35.30 10.58 17.14
N THR A 477 35.53 9.76 18.16
CA THR A 477 35.10 8.36 18.17
C THR A 477 33.57 8.25 18.14
N GLY A 478 32.88 9.15 18.86
CA GLY A 478 31.43 9.27 18.90
C GLY A 478 30.85 9.64 17.55
N GLN A 479 31.49 10.55 16.79
CA GLN A 479 31.10 10.82 15.40
C GLN A 479 31.18 9.58 14.52
N GLU A 480 32.25 8.78 14.63
CA GLU A 480 32.41 7.57 13.82
C GLU A 480 31.31 6.54 14.13
N ILE A 481 30.95 6.39 15.41
CA ILE A 481 29.85 5.52 15.87
C ILE A 481 28.50 6.07 15.37
N ALA A 482 28.22 7.35 15.63
CA ALA A 482 26.98 8.00 15.21
C ALA A 482 26.79 7.95 13.69
N LYS A 483 27.88 8.10 12.91
CA LYS A 483 27.82 7.99 11.44
C LYS A 483 27.40 6.59 10.98
N LYS A 484 27.82 5.53 11.68
CA LYS A 484 27.37 4.15 11.39
C LYS A 484 25.91 3.96 11.80
N ILE A 485 25.54 4.38 13.01
CA ILE A 485 24.18 4.24 13.55
C ILE A 485 23.16 5.03 12.73
N LEU A 486 23.48 6.24 12.30
CA LEU A 486 22.55 7.15 11.63
C LEU A 486 22.67 7.12 10.10
N GLY A 487 23.74 6.53 9.57
CA GLY A 487 24.02 6.45 8.14
C GLY A 487 23.25 5.35 7.41
N ARG A 488 23.76 4.97 6.23
CA ARG A 488 23.10 4.06 5.27
C ARG A 488 22.75 2.69 5.85
N ASP A 489 23.57 2.18 6.77
CA ASP A 489 23.45 0.83 7.32
C ASP A 489 22.66 0.78 8.64
N GLY A 490 22.28 1.95 9.18
CA GLY A 490 21.51 2.08 10.42
C GLY A 490 20.17 2.76 10.16
N LEU A 491 19.89 3.88 10.84
CA LEU A 491 18.63 4.62 10.78
C LEU A 491 18.41 5.42 9.49
N LYS A 492 19.43 5.54 8.62
CA LYS A 492 19.34 6.22 7.31
C LYS A 492 18.76 7.63 7.39
N MET A 493 19.35 8.46 8.25
CA MET A 493 19.02 9.88 8.35
C MET A 493 19.30 10.61 7.02
N SER A 494 18.63 11.74 6.80
CA SER A 494 18.97 12.63 5.69
C SER A 494 20.42 13.12 5.85
N ASN A 495 21.14 13.37 4.76
CA ASN A 495 22.51 13.89 4.83
C ASN A 495 22.58 15.20 5.63
N ARG A 496 21.55 16.04 5.53
CA ARG A 496 21.44 17.30 6.28
C ARG A 496 21.41 17.04 7.78
N ASP A 497 20.50 16.18 8.25
CA ASP A 497 20.34 15.89 9.67
C ASP A 497 21.52 15.11 10.24
N LEU A 498 22.06 14.16 9.46
CA LEU A 498 23.26 13.41 9.81
C LEU A 498 24.43 14.36 10.05
N ASN A 499 24.74 15.25 9.10
CA ASN A 499 25.84 16.19 9.22
C ASN A 499 25.65 17.14 10.40
N LYS A 500 24.42 17.62 10.63
CA LYS A 500 24.07 18.42 11.81
C LYS A 500 24.37 17.68 13.11
N ILE A 501 23.88 16.44 13.27
CA ILE A 501 24.11 15.65 14.48
C ILE A 501 25.61 15.37 14.68
N LEU A 502 26.33 14.96 13.63
CA LEU A 502 27.77 14.72 13.72
C LEU A 502 28.52 15.98 14.15
N ARG A 503 28.14 17.16 13.65
CA ARG A 503 28.77 18.42 14.05
C ARG A 503 28.44 18.82 15.49
N LEU A 504 27.23 18.55 15.98
CA LEU A 504 26.88 18.72 17.38
C LEU A 504 27.72 17.83 18.29
N ILE A 505 27.90 16.56 17.92
CA ILE A 505 28.77 15.61 18.64
C ILE A 505 30.25 16.05 18.57
N ASP A 506 30.72 16.64 17.48
CA ASP A 506 32.11 17.15 17.38
C ASP A 506 32.39 18.27 18.38
N THR A 507 31.43 19.18 18.48
CA THR A 507 31.62 20.50 19.09
C THR A 507 31.22 20.54 20.55
N HIS A 508 30.60 19.49 21.09
CA HIS A 508 30.13 19.49 22.49
C HIS A 508 31.25 19.67 23.51
N MET A 509 32.49 19.26 23.20
CA MET A 509 33.68 19.46 24.05
C MET A 509 34.40 20.80 23.84
N TYR A 510 34.02 21.59 22.83
CA TYR A 510 34.70 22.86 22.54
C TYR A 510 34.57 23.84 23.71
N ASP A 511 35.67 24.43 24.17
CA ASP A 511 35.70 25.40 25.27
C ASP A 511 35.06 24.92 26.58
N ILE A 512 35.23 23.64 26.96
CA ILE A 512 34.59 23.07 28.16
C ILE A 512 35.01 23.79 29.46
N ASP A 513 36.24 24.27 29.53
CA ASP A 513 36.81 25.01 30.67
C ASP A 513 36.50 26.53 30.63
N GLY A 514 35.93 27.02 29.52
CA GLY A 514 35.67 28.44 29.32
C GLY A 514 36.93 29.29 29.18
N LEU A 515 38.09 28.73 28.81
CA LEU A 515 39.37 29.45 28.70
C LEU A 515 39.72 29.88 27.27
N THR A 516 38.95 29.49 26.26
CA THR A 516 39.21 29.82 24.85
C THR A 516 39.13 31.33 24.60
N SER A 517 40.08 31.92 23.86
CA SER A 517 40.06 33.36 23.61
C SER A 517 38.81 33.79 22.83
N GLU A 518 38.30 35.00 23.09
CA GLU A 518 37.11 35.54 22.41
C GLU A 518 37.26 35.51 20.89
N LYS A 519 38.44 35.85 20.36
CA LYS A 519 38.75 35.77 18.92
C LYS A 519 38.47 34.38 18.32
N LYS A 520 38.84 33.31 19.04
CA LYS A 520 38.58 31.93 18.59
C LYS A 520 37.09 31.58 18.69
N ILE A 521 36.39 32.07 19.71
CA ILE A 521 34.95 31.87 19.86
C ILE A 521 34.17 32.60 18.74
N ARG A 522 34.55 33.84 18.41
CA ARG A 522 33.96 34.58 17.28
C ARG A 522 34.08 33.80 15.97
N MET A 523 35.26 33.21 15.71
CA MET A 523 35.44 32.34 14.55
C MET A 523 34.57 31.08 14.61
N PHE A 524 34.52 30.44 15.78
CA PHE A 524 33.70 29.26 16.00
C PHE A 524 32.21 29.53 15.77
N VAL A 525 31.70 30.71 16.17
CA VAL A 525 30.31 31.12 15.92
C VAL A 525 30.04 31.19 14.41
N VAL A 526 30.92 31.83 13.64
CA VAL A 526 30.79 31.96 12.17
C VAL A 526 30.84 30.59 11.50
N ASP A 527 31.75 29.71 11.93
CA ASP A 527 31.90 28.36 11.38
C ASP A 527 30.71 27.43 11.67
N ASN A 528 29.88 27.80 12.65
CA ASN A 528 28.75 27.00 13.09
C ASN A 528 27.44 27.79 13.11
N LEU A 529 27.34 28.89 12.37
CA LEU A 529 26.24 29.85 12.48
C LEU A 529 24.86 29.19 12.35
N GLU A 530 24.72 28.24 11.42
CA GLU A 530 23.45 27.54 11.17
C GLU A 530 22.96 26.70 12.37
N ILE A 531 23.87 26.28 13.25
CA ILE A 531 23.59 25.36 14.37
C ILE A 531 24.07 25.91 15.71
N ILE A 532 24.48 27.17 15.80
CA ILE A 532 25.13 27.72 17.00
C ILE A 532 24.21 27.68 18.22
N ASN A 533 22.92 27.97 18.02
CA ASN A 533 21.90 27.87 19.07
C ASN A 533 21.72 26.42 19.54
N ASP A 534 21.84 25.46 18.63
CA ASP A 534 21.74 24.04 18.96
C ASP A 534 22.96 23.54 19.76
N ILE A 535 24.16 24.01 19.40
CA ILE A 535 25.40 23.74 20.16
C ILE A 535 25.26 24.27 21.59
N ILE A 536 24.80 25.52 21.74
CA ILE A 536 24.59 26.15 23.06
C ILE A 536 23.55 25.36 23.86
N ALA A 537 22.43 24.97 23.25
CA ALA A 537 21.37 24.22 23.91
C ALA A 537 21.83 22.82 24.35
N LEU A 538 22.57 22.09 23.50
CA LEU A 538 23.12 20.78 23.83
C LEU A 538 24.11 20.87 24.99
N LYS A 539 25.04 21.84 24.97
CA LYS A 539 26.00 22.06 26.07
C LYS A 539 25.32 22.40 27.40
N ARG A 540 24.20 23.13 27.37
CA ARG A 540 23.39 23.40 28.57
C ARG A 540 22.73 22.13 29.09
N ALA A 541 22.19 21.29 28.20
CA ALA A 541 21.57 20.02 28.56
C ALA A 541 22.57 19.03 29.16
N ASP A 542 23.75 18.90 28.56
CA ASP A 542 24.85 18.05 29.02
C ASP A 542 25.37 18.47 30.42
N ALA A 543 25.57 19.77 30.65
CA ALA A 543 25.97 20.28 31.97
C ALA A 543 24.91 19.98 33.05
N LYS A 544 23.61 20.17 32.73
CA LYS A 544 22.52 19.83 33.64
C LYS A 544 22.44 18.33 33.93
N ALA A 545 22.63 17.48 32.92
CA ALA A 545 22.64 16.04 33.11
C ALA A 545 23.82 15.56 33.98
N SER A 546 24.96 16.25 33.90
CA SER A 546 26.17 15.89 34.66
C SER A 546 26.01 16.06 36.18
N GLN A 547 25.37 17.14 36.63
CA GLN A 547 25.25 17.47 38.08
C GLN A 547 23.79 17.51 38.60
N GLY A 548 22.82 17.12 37.77
CA GLY A 548 21.38 17.20 38.07
C GLY A 548 20.85 18.64 38.12
N ASP A 549 19.66 18.80 38.70
CA ASP A 549 18.97 20.11 38.81
C ASP A 549 19.73 21.16 39.67
N ALA A 550 20.81 20.75 40.35
CA ALA A 550 21.69 21.62 41.12
C ALA A 550 22.70 22.41 40.25
N SER A 551 22.97 21.97 39.00
CA SER A 551 23.84 22.70 38.08
C SER A 551 23.12 23.92 37.51
N THR A 552 23.63 25.12 37.81
CA THR A 552 22.97 26.36 37.40
C THR A 552 23.29 26.82 35.98
N THR A 553 24.44 26.51 35.36
CA THR A 553 24.74 26.94 33.97
C THR A 553 26.02 26.30 33.42
N SER A 554 26.05 26.02 32.10
CA SER A 554 27.27 25.60 31.40
C SER A 554 28.17 26.82 31.12
N VAL A 555 29.34 26.91 31.75
CA VAL A 555 30.30 28.01 31.55
C VAL A 555 30.63 28.21 30.07
N SER A 556 30.90 27.10 29.37
CA SER A 556 31.14 27.04 27.93
C SER A 556 29.97 27.62 27.13
N ALA A 557 28.75 27.13 27.38
CA ALA A 557 27.57 27.56 26.64
C ALA A 557 27.26 29.05 26.87
N GLU A 558 27.39 29.54 28.11
CA GLU A 558 27.11 30.93 28.42
C GLU A 558 28.15 31.88 27.82
N LYS A 559 29.43 31.49 27.79
CA LYS A 559 30.46 32.28 27.14
C LYS A 559 30.26 32.37 25.63
N ILE A 560 29.97 31.24 24.97
CA ILE A 560 29.66 31.21 23.53
C ILE A 560 28.41 32.05 23.24
N ASN A 561 27.35 31.89 24.03
CA ASN A 561 26.11 32.65 23.89
C ASN A 561 26.34 34.16 24.08
N LYS A 562 27.16 34.56 25.06
CA LYS A 562 27.52 35.98 25.29
C LYS A 562 28.21 36.56 24.05
N VAL A 563 29.28 35.91 23.57
CA VAL A 563 30.03 36.39 22.40
C VAL A 563 29.15 36.43 21.16
N TYR A 564 28.31 35.40 20.95
CA TYR A 564 27.36 35.39 19.83
C TYR A 564 26.38 36.56 19.89
N ARG A 565 25.84 36.88 21.08
CA ARG A 565 24.92 38.01 21.27
C ARG A 565 25.60 39.36 21.03
N GLU A 566 26.87 39.51 21.42
CA GLU A 566 27.67 40.71 21.14
C GLU A 566 27.92 40.86 19.63
N MET A 567 28.29 39.77 18.94
CA MET A 567 28.50 39.80 17.48
C MET A 567 27.23 40.20 16.69
N LEU A 568 26.04 39.91 17.23
CA LEU A 568 24.78 40.31 16.60
C LEU A 568 24.51 41.82 16.68
N THR A 569 25.15 42.54 17.60
CA THR A 569 24.89 43.97 17.86
C THR A 569 26.08 44.88 17.58
N ASP A 570 27.30 44.36 17.56
CA ASP A 570 28.53 45.14 17.35
C ASP A 570 28.91 45.35 15.86
N GLY A 571 28.05 44.91 14.94
CA GLY A 571 28.26 45.03 13.49
C GLY A 571 29.20 43.98 12.89
N THR A 572 29.57 42.92 13.64
CA THR A 572 30.32 41.79 13.10
C THR A 572 29.57 41.11 11.96
N PRO A 573 30.17 40.91 10.77
CA PRO A 573 29.55 40.09 9.73
C PRO A 573 29.56 38.61 10.16
N LEU A 574 28.42 37.94 10.09
CA LEU A 574 28.27 36.54 10.50
C LEU A 574 28.26 35.59 9.30
N ALA A 575 27.76 36.05 8.16
CA ALA A 575 27.72 35.33 6.91
C ALA A 575 28.26 36.17 5.74
N TYR A 576 28.47 35.54 4.58
CA TYR A 576 28.89 36.24 3.37
C TYR A 576 27.93 37.36 2.94
N SER A 577 26.63 37.20 3.21
CA SER A 577 25.61 38.21 2.92
C SER A 577 25.74 39.49 3.76
N ASP A 578 26.44 39.43 4.88
CA ASP A 578 26.59 40.57 5.80
C ASP A 578 27.77 41.46 5.41
N LEU A 579 28.69 40.93 4.61
CA LEU A 579 29.81 41.68 4.04
C LEU A 579 29.27 42.83 3.18
N LYS A 580 29.99 43.95 3.21
CA LYS A 580 29.68 45.14 2.42
C LYS A 580 30.33 45.09 1.04
N VAL A 581 30.91 43.96 0.68
CA VAL A 581 31.56 43.65 -0.61
C VAL A 581 31.09 42.29 -1.12
N ASP A 582 31.14 42.09 -2.42
CA ASP A 582 30.74 40.83 -3.06
C ASP A 582 31.81 40.29 -4.03
N GLY A 583 31.49 39.20 -4.74
CA GLY A 583 32.41 38.60 -5.70
C GLY A 583 32.69 39.46 -6.93
N ASN A 584 31.85 40.43 -7.26
CA ASN A 584 32.07 41.35 -8.37
C ASN A 584 33.11 42.42 -8.02
N ASP A 585 33.20 42.78 -6.74
CA ASP A 585 34.25 43.69 -6.24
C ASP A 585 35.67 43.11 -6.39
N LEU A 586 35.78 41.79 -6.64
CA LEU A 586 37.05 41.10 -6.91
C LEU A 586 37.47 41.17 -8.39
N VAL A 587 36.61 41.65 -9.29
CA VAL A 587 36.92 41.79 -10.72
C VAL A 587 38.00 42.85 -10.93
N GLY A 588 39.09 42.48 -11.60
CA GLY A 588 40.25 43.38 -11.81
C GLY A 588 41.24 43.42 -10.65
N THR A 589 41.01 42.66 -9.56
CA THR A 589 42.03 42.44 -8.52
C THR A 589 43.06 41.39 -8.97
N LYS A 590 44.15 41.23 -8.20
CA LYS A 590 45.15 40.17 -8.43
C LYS A 590 44.68 38.76 -8.04
N ILE A 591 43.43 38.61 -7.59
CA ILE A 591 42.87 37.35 -7.11
C ILE A 591 42.26 36.59 -8.30
N PRO A 592 42.72 35.35 -8.59
CA PRO A 592 42.15 34.51 -9.63
C PRO A 592 40.66 34.22 -9.42
N GLU A 593 39.92 34.03 -10.51
CA GLU A 593 38.47 33.77 -10.46
C GLU A 593 38.12 32.51 -9.65
N ASP A 594 38.91 31.44 -9.79
CA ASP A 594 38.78 30.20 -9.03
C ASP A 594 39.12 30.34 -7.54
N LYS A 595 39.64 31.51 -7.11
CA LYS A 595 40.00 31.82 -5.72
C LYS A 595 39.13 32.88 -5.08
N ARG A 596 38.08 33.36 -5.76
CA ARG A 596 37.16 34.35 -5.20
C ARG A 596 36.46 33.85 -3.94
N ALA A 597 36.02 32.59 -3.90
CA ALA A 597 35.41 32.02 -2.69
C ALA A 597 36.37 32.00 -1.49
N TRP A 598 37.65 31.69 -1.73
CA TRP A 598 38.70 31.77 -0.71
C TRP A 598 38.91 33.21 -0.21
N ALA A 599 38.94 34.19 -1.12
CA ALA A 599 39.08 35.60 -0.74
C ALA A 599 37.88 36.10 0.08
N MET A 600 36.65 35.72 -0.32
CA MET A 600 35.43 36.00 0.44
C MET A 600 35.46 35.38 1.84
N ARG A 601 36.01 34.16 1.96
CA ARG A 601 36.26 33.54 3.27
C ARG A 601 37.29 34.31 4.09
N LYS A 602 38.41 34.73 3.48
CA LYS A 602 39.48 35.46 4.18
C LYS A 602 39.04 36.82 4.69
N ILE A 603 38.24 37.56 3.93
CA ILE A 603 37.71 38.84 4.38
C ILE A 603 36.67 38.67 5.48
N LEU A 604 35.80 37.65 5.38
CA LEU A 604 34.88 37.33 6.47
C LEU A 604 35.65 37.00 7.76
N GLU A 605 36.64 36.12 7.68
CA GLU A 605 37.51 35.78 8.81
C GLU A 605 38.16 37.02 9.43
N HIS A 606 38.66 37.93 8.59
CA HIS A 606 39.31 39.14 9.06
C HIS A 606 38.31 40.13 9.71
N ALA A 607 37.19 40.42 9.05
CA ALA A 607 36.14 41.33 9.53
C ALA A 607 35.48 40.86 10.83
N VAL A 608 35.48 39.55 11.07
CA VAL A 608 35.03 38.94 12.34
C VAL A 608 35.98 39.26 13.49
N LEU A 609 37.29 39.28 13.21
CA LEU A 609 38.35 39.46 14.21
C LEU A 609 38.76 40.92 14.41
N HIS A 610 38.44 41.79 13.45
CA HIS A 610 38.98 43.15 13.32
C HIS A 610 37.85 44.14 13.02
N GLU A 611 37.50 44.99 14.00
CA GLU A 611 36.43 45.98 13.88
C GLU A 611 36.69 47.03 12.79
N ASP A 612 37.97 47.31 12.53
CA ASP A 612 38.46 48.21 11.49
C ASP A 612 38.21 47.71 10.07
N CYS A 613 37.71 46.47 9.90
CA CYS A 613 37.36 45.88 8.59
C CYS A 613 35.85 45.57 8.44
N ARG A 614 34.98 46.45 8.94
CA ARG A 614 33.50 46.28 8.88
C ARG A 614 32.77 47.25 7.95
N THR A 615 33.47 48.20 7.33
CA THR A 615 32.91 49.13 6.33
C THR A 615 33.22 48.67 4.91
N ARG A 616 32.52 49.21 3.90
CA ARG A 616 32.80 48.88 2.50
C ARG A 616 34.21 49.30 2.10
N GLU A 617 34.66 50.48 2.51
CA GLU A 617 35.99 51.00 2.16
C GLU A 617 37.11 50.14 2.74
N SER A 618 37.01 49.78 4.03
CA SER A 618 38.00 48.95 4.72
C SER A 618 38.06 47.53 4.14
N GLN A 619 36.91 46.96 3.80
CA GLN A 619 36.82 45.65 3.16
C GLN A 619 37.45 45.64 1.76
N LEU A 620 37.18 46.65 0.93
CA LEU A 620 37.82 46.80 -0.38
C LEU A 620 39.33 46.98 -0.25
N GLN A 621 39.79 47.74 0.74
CA GLN A 621 41.22 47.92 1.01
C GLN A 621 41.90 46.59 1.38
N TYR A 622 41.28 45.79 2.27
CA TYR A 622 41.78 44.47 2.61
C TYR A 622 41.89 43.56 1.38
N LEU A 623 40.84 43.50 0.56
CA LEU A 623 40.83 42.68 -0.67
C LEU A 623 41.90 43.11 -1.69
N ARG A 624 42.15 44.42 -1.84
CA ARG A 624 43.22 44.94 -2.72
C ARG A 624 44.62 44.59 -2.22
N GLY A 625 44.79 44.47 -0.90
CA GLY A 625 46.05 44.05 -0.26
C GLY A 625 46.24 42.54 -0.19
N LEU A 626 45.21 41.75 -0.48
CA LEU A 626 45.25 40.29 -0.37
C LEU A 626 45.97 39.68 -1.59
N ASN A 627 47.19 39.17 -1.37
CA ASN A 627 47.94 38.46 -2.40
C ASN A 627 47.72 36.95 -2.30
N TYR A 628 47.21 36.34 -3.37
CA TYR A 628 47.15 34.89 -3.50
C TYR A 628 48.56 34.37 -3.87
N GLY A 629 49.23 33.63 -2.97
CA GLY A 629 50.57 33.07 -3.20
C GLY A 629 51.69 33.54 -2.24
N SER A 630 51.37 34.25 -1.17
CA SER A 630 52.34 34.60 -0.10
C SER A 630 52.00 33.81 1.17
N ASN A 631 52.72 32.69 1.36
CA ASN A 631 52.61 31.64 2.39
C ASN A 631 51.38 30.73 2.32
#